data_AF-A0A366LPV6-F1
#
_entry.id   AF-A0A366LPV6-F1
#
_cell.length_a   1.000
_cell.length_b   1.000
_cell.length_c   1.000
_cell.angle_alpha   90.00
_cell.angle_beta   90.00
_cell.angle_gamma   90.00
#
_symmetry.space_group_name_H-M   'P 1'
#
loop_
_entity.id
_entity.type
_entity.pdbx_description
1 polymer ?
#
loop_
_entity_poly.entity_id
_entity_poly.type
_entity_poly.pdbx_seq_one_letter_code
_entity_poly.pdbx_strand_id
1 'polypeptide(L)' 'MSPDRYPSDLTDAQWELIEPLLPEPNTGGRPEKHPRREIVNAILYVVRSGCPWRYLP' A
#
# COMPACT_ATOMS: atom_id res chain seq x y z
N MET A 1 8.81 2.29 15.23
CA MET A 1 9.27 1.00 14.68
C MET A 1 8.83 0.99 13.24
N SER A 2 9.75 1.06 12.28
CA SER A 2 9.40 0.76 10.89
C SER A 2 9.05 -0.73 10.87
N PRO A 3 7.80 -1.13 10.57
CA PRO A 3 7.51 -2.53 10.39
C PRO A 3 8.36 -3.01 9.21
N ASP A 4 8.91 -4.22 9.31
CA ASP A 4 9.62 -4.87 8.23
C ASP A 4 8.77 -4.77 6.95
N ARG A 5 9.30 -4.01 5.98
CA ARG A 5 8.62 -3.66 4.74
C ARG A 5 8.69 -4.85 3.79
N TYR A 6 7.61 -5.09 3.04
CA TYR A 6 7.67 -6.07 1.97
C TYR A 6 8.70 -5.62 0.92
N PRO A 7 9.44 -6.53 0.27
CA PRO A 7 10.33 -6.19 -0.83
C PRO A 7 9.62 -5.46 -2.00
N SER A 8 8.29 -5.58 -2.07
CA SER A 8 7.43 -4.93 -3.07
C SER A 8 6.93 -3.53 -2.67
N ASP A 9 7.17 -3.09 -1.43
CA ASP A 9 6.68 -1.81 -0.93
C ASP A 9 7.28 -0.62 -1.67
N LEU A 10 6.47 0.42 -1.83
CA LEU A 10 6.90 1.65 -2.48
C LEU A 10 7.88 2.43 -1.61
N THR A 11 8.89 3.02 -2.26
CA THR A 11 9.69 4.09 -1.64
C THR A 11 8.84 5.35 -1.47
N ASP A 12 9.30 6.29 -0.63
CA ASP A 12 8.58 7.54 -0.40
C ASP A 12 8.46 8.36 -1.70
N ALA A 13 9.53 8.45 -2.49
CA ALA A 13 9.52 9.12 -3.79
C ALA A 13 8.55 8.47 -4.80
N GLN A 14 8.41 7.14 -4.79
CA GLN A 14 7.42 6.47 -5.63
C GLN A 14 5.99 6.72 -5.15
N TRP A 15 5.80 6.79 -3.82
CA TRP A 15 4.50 7.09 -3.23
C TRP A 15 4.03 8.51 -3.59
N GLU A 16 4.93 9.50 -3.54
CA GLU A 16 4.62 10.89 -3.93
C GLU A 16 4.09 11.03 -5.36
N LEU A 17 4.48 10.13 -6.27
CA LEU A 17 3.97 10.10 -7.64
C LEU A 17 2.58 9.42 -7.75
N ILE A 18 2.27 8.48 -6.85
CA ILE A 18 1.05 7.65 -6.89
C ILE A 18 -0.08 8.28 -6.08
N GLU A 19 0.21 8.83 -4.91
CA GLU A 19 -0.75 9.44 -4.00
C GLU A 19 -1.71 10.42 -4.67
N PRO A 20 -1.26 11.40 -5.51
CA PRO A 20 -2.16 12.36 -6.15
C PRO A 20 -3.07 11.75 -7.21
N LEU A 21 -2.80 10.51 -7.64
CA LEU A 21 -3.61 9.79 -8.63
C LEU A 21 -4.77 9.02 -7.98
N LEU A 22 -4.78 8.89 -6.65
CA LEU A 22 -5.86 8.23 -5.94
C LEU A 22 -7.12 9.12 -5.92
N PRO A 23 -8.31 8.54 -6.05
CA PRO A 23 -9.56 9.30 -5.98
C PRO A 23 -9.71 9.96 -4.61
N GLU A 24 -10.45 11.05 -4.50
CA GLU A 24 -10.69 11.70 -3.21
C GLU A 24 -11.26 10.72 -2.16
N PRO A 25 -10.96 10.89 -0.86
CA PRO A 25 -11.57 10.11 0.20
C PRO A 25 -13.09 10.12 0.09
N ASN A 26 -13.70 8.93 0.14
CA ASN A 26 -15.15 8.83 0.08
C ASN A 26 -15.76 9.48 1.32
N THR A 27 -16.71 10.38 1.13
CA THR A 27 -17.43 11.09 2.20
C THR A 27 -18.67 10.33 2.68
N GLY A 28 -19.06 9.25 1.98
CA GLY A 28 -20.18 8.37 2.34
C GLY A 28 -19.74 6.93 2.60
N GLY A 29 -20.54 6.19 3.36
CA GLY A 29 -20.29 4.77 3.66
C GLY A 29 -19.30 4.55 4.82
N ARG A 30 -18.65 3.37 4.84
CA ARG A 30 -17.74 3.00 5.92
C ARG A 30 -16.42 3.79 5.78
N PRO A 31 -15.96 4.49 6.82
CA PRO A 31 -14.68 5.20 6.80
C PRO A 31 -13.51 4.25 6.48
N GLU A 32 -12.52 4.77 5.76
CA GLU A 32 -11.25 4.09 5.52
C GLU A 32 -10.57 3.80 6.86
N LYS A 33 -10.28 2.51 7.14
CA LYS A 33 -9.62 2.08 8.39
C LYS A 33 -8.10 2.12 8.31
N HIS A 34 -7.56 1.92 7.12
CA HIS A 34 -6.13 1.74 6.88
C HIS A 34 -5.58 2.89 6.05
N PRO A 35 -4.31 3.31 6.26
CA PRO A 35 -3.65 4.26 5.38
C PRO A 35 -3.67 3.77 3.93
N ARG A 36 -3.95 4.67 2.99
CA ARG A 36 -4.03 4.34 1.56
C ARG A 36 -2.75 3.73 1.01
N ARG A 37 -1.60 4.18 1.51
CA ARG A 37 -0.29 3.60 1.16
C ARG A 37 -0.18 2.12 1.52
N GLU A 38 -0.70 1.72 2.68
CA GLU A 38 -0.67 0.31 3.08
C GLU A 38 -1.54 -0.55 2.16
N ILE A 39 -2.70 -0.02 1.75
CA ILE A 39 -3.58 -0.72 0.79
C ILE A 39 -2.90 -0.87 -0.57
N VAL A 40 -2.25 0.18 -1.08
CA VAL A 40 -1.51 0.11 -2.36
C VAL A 40 -0.33 -0.85 -2.24
N ASN A 41 0.45 -0.80 -1.16
CA ASN A 41 1.53 -1.74 -0.90
C ASN A 41 1.02 -3.19 -0.86
N ALA A 42 -0.11 -3.45 -0.20
CA ALA A 42 -0.73 -4.77 -0.16
C ALA A 42 -1.17 -5.26 -1.55
N ILE A 43 -1.74 -4.38 -2.38
CA ILE A 43 -2.07 -4.72 -3.78
C ILE A 43 -0.80 -5.07 -4.54
N LEU A 44 0.25 -4.26 -4.43
CA LEU A 44 1.53 -4.47 -5.11
C LEU A 44 2.24 -5.76 -4.64
N TYR A 45 2.14 -6.09 -3.36
CA TYR A 45 2.61 -7.37 -2.83
C TYR A 45 1.95 -8.53 -3.58
N VAL A 46 0.62 -8.51 -3.74
CA VAL A 46 -0.09 -9.56 -4.50
C VAL A 46 0.33 -9.54 -5.97
N VAL A 47 0.24 -8.40 -6.66
CA VAL A 47 0.37 -8.37 -8.14
C VAL A 47 1.80 -8.45 -8.65
N ARG A 48 2.80 -8.00 -7.87
CA ARG A 48 4.22 -8.03 -8.30
C ARG A 48 4.96 -9.27 -7.82
N SER A 49 4.63 -9.79 -6.62
CA SER A 49 5.39 -10.89 -6.02
C SER A 49 4.64 -12.23 -6.01
N GLY A 50 3.32 -12.23 -6.21
CA GLY A 50 2.50 -13.45 -6.15
C GLY A 50 2.16 -13.91 -4.73
N CYS A 51 2.25 -13.01 -3.73
CA CYS A 51 1.94 -13.30 -2.32
C CYS A 51 2.77 -14.45 -1.69
N PRO A 52 4.12 -14.46 -1.78
CA PRO A 52 4.93 -15.51 -1.19
C PRO A 52 5.07 -15.33 0.33
N TRP A 53 4.77 -16.39 1.09
CA TRP A 53 4.90 -16.42 2.55
C TRP A 53 6.26 -15.97 3.09
N ARG A 54 7.35 -16.19 2.33
CA ARG A 54 8.71 -15.79 2.72
C ARG A 54 8.89 -14.26 2.82
N TYR A 55 8.00 -13.48 2.22
CA TYR A 55 8.07 -12.02 2.28
C TYR A 55 7.29 -11.44 3.45
N LEU A 56 6.51 -12.26 4.17
CA LEU A 56 5.94 -11.83 5.45
C LEU A 56 7.07 -11.53 6.44
N PRO A 57 6.94 -10.44 7.22
CA PRO A 57 7.89 -10.07 8.26
C PRO A 57 7.86 -11.03 9.47
#